data_AF-A0AA38LKF9-F1
#
_entry.id   AF-A0AA38LKF9-F1
#
_cell.length_a   1.000
_cell.length_b   1.000
_cell.length_c   1.000
_cell.angle_alpha   90.00
_cell.angle_beta   90.00
_cell.angle_gamma   90.00
#
_symmetry.space_group_name_H-M   'P 1'
#
loop_
_entity.id
_entity.type
_entity.pdbx_description
1 polymer ?
#
loop_
_entity_poly.entity_id
_entity_poly.type
_entity_poly.pdbx_seq_one_letter_code
_entity_poly.pdbx_strand_id
1 'polypeptide(L)' 'MKKEVSESMRDFIARFDRLIRRIPKDVVPPKKNLKRFFISALPSKVGFFLRRDQPRTLREAQDLAIETDDDLIISVK' A
#
# COMPACT_ATOMS: atom_id res chain seq x y z
N MET A 1 5.80 -9.17 -3.77
CA MET A 1 6.27 -7.78 -3.88
C MET A 1 6.26 -7.16 -2.49
N LYS A 2 7.27 -6.36 -2.14
CA LYS A 2 7.31 -5.58 -0.90
C LYS A 2 7.78 -4.15 -1.20
N LYS A 3 7.41 -3.19 -0.35
CA LYS A 3 7.99 -1.84 -0.36
C LYS A 3 9.44 -1.91 0.09
N GLU A 4 10.32 -1.19 -0.59
CA GLU A 4 11.73 -1.09 -0.21
C GLU A 4 11.93 0.00 0.85
N VAL A 5 12.99 -0.12 1.66
CA VAL A 5 13.26 0.80 2.77
C VAL A 5 13.58 2.21 2.25
N SER A 6 14.35 2.31 1.17
CA SER A 6 14.75 3.57 0.53
C SER A 6 13.72 4.14 -0.45
N GLU A 7 12.63 3.41 -0.73
CA GLU A 7 11.58 3.82 -1.66
C GLU A 7 10.54 4.66 -0.91
N SER A 8 10.07 5.78 -1.49
CA SER A 8 8.97 6.55 -0.90
C SER A 8 7.65 5.76 -0.97
N MET A 9 6.67 6.07 -0.11
CA MET A 9 5.36 5.43 -0.21
C MET A 9 4.69 5.68 -1.57
N ARG A 10 4.85 6.89 -2.12
CA ARG A 10 4.28 7.27 -3.43
C ARG A 10 4.90 6.48 -4.58
N ASP A 11 6.22 6.27 -4.57
CA ASP A 11 6.91 5.46 -5.58
C ASP A 11 6.48 3.99 -5.52
N PHE A 12 6.37 3.46 -4.30
CA PHE A 12 5.86 2.12 -4.08
C PHE A 12 4.44 1.93 -4.64
N ILE A 13 3.54 2.88 -4.36
CA ILE A 13 2.17 2.86 -4.88
C ILE A 13 2.17 2.92 -6.42
N ALA A 14 2.97 3.80 -7.02
CA ALA A 14 3.07 3.90 -8.47
C ALA A 14 3.57 2.59 -9.12
N ARG A 15 4.54 1.92 -8.49
CA ARG A 15 5.05 0.61 -8.91
C ARG A 15 3.99 -0.48 -8.76
N PHE A 16 3.24 -0.47 -7.66
CA PHE A 16 2.13 -1.37 -7.39
C PHE A 16 1.01 -1.25 -8.44
N ASP A 17 0.59 -0.03 -8.75
CA ASP A 17 -0.44 0.23 -9.75
C ASP A 17 0.01 -0.17 -11.16
N ARG A 18 1.29 0.09 -11.49
CA ARG A 18 1.87 -0.35 -12.77
C ARG A 18 1.85 -1.87 -12.90
N LEU A 19 2.13 -2.60 -11.81
CA LEU A 19 2.03 -4.06 -11.80
C LEU A 19 0.59 -4.52 -12.06
N ILE A 20 -0.39 -3.96 -11.35
CA ILE A 20 -1.81 -4.33 -11.53
C ILE A 20 -2.26 -4.09 -12.98
N ARG A 21 -1.90 -2.95 -13.57
CA ARG A 21 -2.28 -2.61 -14.95
C ARG A 21 -1.70 -3.56 -16.00
N ARG A 22 -0.61 -4.27 -15.68
CA ARG A 22 0.02 -5.26 -16.56
C ARG A 22 -0.62 -6.64 -16.46
N ILE A 23 -1.47 -6.87 -15.46
CA ILE A 23 -2.18 -8.14 -15.31
C ILE A 23 -3.31 -8.19 -16.36
N PRO A 24 -3.39 -9.26 -17.17
CA PRO A 24 -4.50 -9.45 -18.11
C PRO A 24 -5.85 -9.43 -17.40
N LYS A 25 -6.86 -8.75 -17.99
CA LYS A 25 -8.14 -8.44 -17.32
C LYS A 25 -8.90 -9.66 -16.83
N ASP A 26 -8.72 -10.79 -17.51
CA ASP A 26 -9.27 -12.12 -17.22
C ASP A 26 -8.69 -12.76 -15.95
N VAL A 27 -7.50 -12.34 -15.51
CA VAL A 27 -6.82 -12.87 -14.32
C VAL A 27 -6.54 -11.81 -13.25
N VAL A 28 -7.06 -10.58 -13.42
CA VAL A 28 -6.93 -9.51 -12.41
C VAL A 28 -7.58 -9.97 -11.10
N PRO A 29 -6.84 -9.99 -9.97
CA PRO A 29 -7.42 -10.34 -8.69
C PRO A 29 -8.56 -9.39 -8.30
N PRO A 30 -9.59 -9.87 -7.61
CA PRO A 30 -10.65 -9.01 -7.06
C PRO A 30 -10.07 -7.86 -6.23
N LYS A 31 -10.69 -6.67 -6.28
CA LYS A 31 -10.22 -5.47 -5.55
C LYS A 31 -9.92 -5.73 -4.07
N LYS A 32 -10.72 -6.58 -3.41
CA LYS A 32 -10.50 -6.99 -2.01
C LYS A 32 -9.16 -7.71 -1.80
N ASN A 33 -8.73 -8.52 -2.76
CA ASN A 33 -7.47 -9.26 -2.72
C ASN A 33 -6.30 -8.31 -3.01
N LEU A 34 -6.46 -7.39 -3.96
CA LEU A 34 -5.46 -6.34 -4.23
C LEU A 34 -5.19 -5.50 -2.99
N LYS A 35 -6.24 -5.10 -2.25
CA LYS A 35 -6.10 -4.39 -0.96
C LYS A 35 -5.32 -5.21 0.06
N ARG A 36 -5.66 -6.49 0.26
CA ARG A 36 -4.94 -7.37 1.20
C ARG A 36 -3.47 -7.52 0.81
N PHE A 37 -3.21 -7.70 -0.48
CA PHE A 37 -1.86 -7.81 -1.01
C PHE A 37 -1.06 -6.53 -0.80
N PHE A 38 -1.66 -5.36 -1.07
CA PHE A 38 -1.07 -4.05 -0.80
C PHE A 38 -0.65 -3.92 0.68
N ILE A 39 -1.58 -4.14 1.62
CA ILE A 39 -1.29 -4.05 3.06
C ILE A 39 -0.19 -5.03 3.49
N SER A 40 -0.17 -6.25 2.93
CA SER A 40 0.87 -7.25 3.22
C SER A 40 2.25 -6.90 2.67
N ALA A 41 2.32 -6.03 1.67
CA ALA A 41 3.56 -5.61 1.03
C ALA A 41 4.24 -4.42 1.76
N LEU A 42 3.54 -3.78 2.70
CA LEU A 42 4.06 -2.65 3.47
C LEU A 42 4.92 -3.08 4.66
N PRO A 43 5.80 -2.18 5.18
CA PRO A 43 6.53 -2.42 6.42
C PRO A 43 5.59 -2.67 7.60
N SER A 44 6.04 -3.43 8.60
CA SER A 44 5.20 -3.89 9.72
C SER A 44 4.47 -2.76 10.45
N LYS A 45 5.08 -1.58 10.61
CA LYS A 45 4.48 -0.44 11.31
C LYS A 45 3.30 0.15 10.52
N VAL A 46 3.52 0.54 9.27
CA VAL A 46 2.46 1.07 8.38
C VAL A 46 1.38 0.00 8.16
N GLY A 47 1.78 -1.23 7.85
CA GLY A 47 0.85 -2.34 7.65
C GLY A 47 0.04 -2.73 8.91
N PHE A 48 0.50 -2.37 10.11
CA PHE A 48 -0.28 -2.51 11.35
C PHE A 48 -1.35 -1.42 11.45
N PHE A 49 -0.98 -0.15 11.22
CA PHE A 49 -1.94 0.97 11.22
C PHE A 49 -3.08 0.74 10.24
N LEU A 50 -2.77 0.36 9.00
CA LEU A 50 -3.80 0.07 8.01
C LEU A 50 -4.71 -1.11 8.40
N ARG A 51 -4.19 -2.10 9.13
CA ARG A 51 -5.03 -3.21 9.63
C ARG A 51 -5.96 -2.77 10.74
N ARG A 52 -5.51 -1.84 11.58
CA ARG A 52 -6.31 -1.25 12.65
C ARG A 52 -7.42 -0.36 12.09
N ASP A 53 -7.09 0.48 11.13
CA ASP A 53 -8.01 1.50 10.59
C ASP A 53 -8.99 0.93 9.55
N GLN A 54 -8.74 -0.31 9.08
CA GLN A 54 -9.63 -1.10 8.23
C GLN A 54 -10.17 -0.35 6.99
N PRO A 55 -9.30 0.15 6.09
CA PRO A 55 -9.74 0.82 4.87
C PRO A 55 -10.67 -0.09 4.06
N ARG A 56 -11.75 0.47 3.53
CA ARG A 56 -12.76 -0.28 2.78
C ARG A 56 -12.25 -0.59 1.39
N THR A 57 -11.60 0.39 0.74
CA THR A 57 -11.09 0.29 -0.63
C THR A 57 -9.56 0.21 -0.70
N LEU A 58 -9.04 -0.18 -1.87
CA LEU A 58 -7.59 -0.12 -2.13
C LEU A 58 -7.09 1.33 -2.12
N ARG A 59 -7.88 2.26 -2.65
CA ARG A 59 -7.53 3.68 -2.70
C ARG A 59 -7.43 4.27 -1.29
N GLU A 60 -8.41 4.02 -0.43
CA GLU A 60 -8.33 4.42 0.98
C GLU A 60 -7.08 3.83 1.67
N ALA A 61 -6.73 2.58 1.37
CA ALA A 61 -5.51 1.97 1.90
C ALA A 61 -4.24 2.70 1.40
N GLN A 62 -4.21 3.12 0.14
CA GLN A 62 -3.09 3.86 -0.43
C GLN A 62 -2.98 5.26 0.17
N ASP A 63 -4.10 5.98 0.31
CA ASP A 63 -4.15 7.32 0.89
C ASP A 63 -3.69 7.29 2.37
N LEU A 64 -4.24 6.36 3.18
CA LEU A 64 -3.81 6.18 4.57
C LEU A 64 -2.34 5.76 4.71
N ALA A 65 -1.82 4.97 3.76
CA ALA A 65 -0.42 4.57 3.77
C ALA A 65 0.51 5.78 3.58
N ILE A 66 0.12 6.74 2.73
CA ILE A 66 0.87 7.97 2.51
C ILE A 66 0.86 8.82 3.79
N GLU A 67 -0.33 9.07 4.36
CA GLU A 67 -0.47 9.86 5.60
C GLU A 67 0.35 9.25 6.74
N THR A 68 0.28 7.93 6.91
CA THR A 68 1.04 7.23 7.95
C THR A 68 2.55 7.30 7.72
N ASP A 69 3.03 7.19 6.48
CA ASP A 69 4.47 7.28 6.17
C ASP A 69 4.99 8.69 6.45
N ASP A 70 4.23 9.72 6.09
CA ASP A 70 4.57 11.13 6.34
C ASP A 70 4.63 11.43 7.86
N ASP A 71 3.64 10.98 8.64
CA ASP A 71 3.61 11.14 10.10
C ASP A 71 4.79 10.43 10.80
N LEU A 72 5.19 9.26 10.28
CA LEU A 72 6.32 8.50 10.79
C LEU A 72 7.67 9.17 10.50
N ILE A 73 7.80 9.84 9.34
CA ILE A 73 9.00 10.62 9.01
C ILE A 73 9.11 11.83 9.93
N ILE A 74 7.99 12.49 10.25
CA ILE A 74 7.97 13.65 11.14
C ILE A 74 8.25 13.25 12.59
N SER A 75 7.70 12.13 13.07
CA SER A 75 7.87 11.68 14.46
C SER A 75 9.27 11.16 14.81
N VAL A 76 10.16 10.99 13.83
CA VAL A 76 11.54 10.49 14.01
C VAL A 76 12.58 11.62 13.85
N LYS A 77 12.14 12.84 13.53
CA LYS A 77 12.97 14.06 13.55
C LYS A 77 12.85 14.77 14.88
#